data_AF-A0A7S0EEG4-F1
#
_entry.id   AF-A0A7S0EEG4-F1
#
_cell.length_a   1.000
_cell.length_b   1.000
_cell.length_c   1.000
_cell.angle_alpha   90.00
_cell.angle_beta   90.00
_cell.angle_gamma   90.00
#
_symmetry.space_group_name_H-M   'P 1'
#
loop_
_entity.id
_entity.type
_entity.pdbx_description
1 polymer ?
#
loop_
_entity_poly.entity_id
_entity_poly.type
_entity_poly.pdbx_seq_one_letter_code
_entity_poly.pdbx_strand_id
1 'polypeptide(L)'
;MVKEHVLMCTRLLAICLVSCTLASLNAFGSCMSGAMQAGRVIIQQSGVAAVNGVYRRREVSSIPAAFSKVCDENQWDSASTWRRLADESKAWFEHDNGSYIYRNKQDGQWWIDGPDGYGVYIARDASDVPPRGGWKALQQHASSSMPRVEYEE
;
A
#
# COMPACT_ATOMS: atom_id res chain seq x y z
N MET A 1 49.55 -9.14 -25.34
CA MET A 1 50.21 -8.92 -26.65
C MET A 1 49.69 -10.02 -27.56
N VAL A 2 48.94 -9.81 -28.65
CA VAL A 2 49.12 -8.86 -29.75
C VAL A 2 47.78 -8.69 -30.51
N LYS A 3 47.41 -7.41 -30.71
CA LYS A 3 46.73 -6.75 -31.85
C LYS A 3 45.36 -7.22 -32.39
N GLU A 4 44.45 -6.25 -32.34
CA GLU A 4 43.39 -5.96 -33.32
C GLU A 4 43.93 -5.86 -34.76
N HIS A 5 43.10 -6.11 -35.79
CA HIS A 5 42.88 -5.21 -36.95
C HIS A 5 42.03 -5.89 -38.04
N VAL A 6 40.83 -5.31 -38.24
CA VAL A 6 40.27 -4.82 -39.52
C VAL A 6 40.45 -5.66 -40.79
N LEU A 7 39.33 -6.04 -41.42
CA LEU A 7 39.20 -5.93 -42.88
C LEU A 7 37.75 -5.63 -43.31
N MET A 8 37.59 -4.43 -43.86
CA MET A 8 36.46 -3.93 -44.65
C MET A 8 36.36 -4.61 -46.03
N CYS A 9 35.30 -4.26 -46.76
CA CYS A 9 35.06 -4.43 -48.21
C CYS A 9 34.32 -5.74 -48.55
N THR A 10 33.14 -5.74 -49.18
CA THR A 10 32.84 -5.11 -50.49
C THR A 10 31.33 -5.24 -50.80
N ARG A 11 30.68 -4.13 -51.19
CA ARG A 11 29.59 -3.91 -52.20
C ARG A 11 28.44 -4.96 -52.33
N LEU A 12 27.16 -4.65 -52.59
CA LEU A 12 26.58 -3.77 -53.62
C LEU A 12 25.03 -3.74 -53.42
N LEU A 13 24.40 -2.68 -53.94
CA LEU A 13 22.98 -2.33 -53.86
C LEU A 13 21.98 -3.41 -54.34
N ALA A 14 20.78 -3.40 -53.75
CA ALA A 14 19.52 -3.52 -54.50
C ALA A 14 18.39 -2.77 -53.78
N ILE A 15 17.93 -1.67 -54.38
CA ILE A 15 16.71 -0.94 -54.03
C ILE A 15 15.55 -1.65 -54.73
N CYS A 16 14.50 -2.02 -53.99
CA CYS A 16 13.19 -2.27 -54.58
C CYS A 16 12.13 -1.68 -53.65
N LEU A 17 11.57 -0.54 -54.08
CA LEU A 17 10.36 0.05 -53.55
C LEU A 17 9.17 -0.82 -53.99
N VAL A 18 8.19 -1.05 -53.11
CA VAL A 18 6.75 -0.89 -53.39
C VAL A 18 5.97 -1.12 -52.10
N SER A 19 5.09 -0.15 -51.84
CA SER A 19 4.22 0.07 -50.69
C SER A 19 3.31 -1.12 -50.34
N CYS A 20 3.16 -1.38 -49.04
CA CYS A 20 2.03 -2.16 -48.52
C CYS A 20 1.41 -1.40 -47.34
N THR A 21 0.14 -1.09 -47.50
CA THR A 21 -0.72 -0.30 -46.63
C THR A 21 -1.10 -1.00 -45.32
N LEU A 22 -1.32 -0.19 -44.29
CA LEU A 22 -2.26 -0.37 -43.18
C LEU A 22 -2.08 -1.61 -42.29
N ALA A 23 -1.50 -1.40 -41.11
CA ALA A 23 -2.08 -1.93 -39.88
C ALA A 23 -1.69 -1.02 -38.72
N SER A 24 -2.66 -0.24 -38.26
CA SER A 24 -2.64 0.48 -37.00
C SER A 24 -2.27 -0.51 -35.88
N LEU A 25 -1.04 -0.41 -35.38
CA LEU A 25 -0.70 -1.07 -34.12
C LEU A 25 -1.38 -0.29 -33.02
N ASN A 26 -2.50 -0.87 -32.59
CA ASN A 26 -3.33 -0.47 -31.47
C ASN A 26 -2.47 0.20 -30.40
N ALA A 27 -2.77 1.46 -30.13
CA ALA A 27 -2.50 2.03 -28.82
C ALA A 27 -3.18 1.08 -27.83
N PHE A 28 -2.38 0.25 -27.16
CA PHE A 28 -2.80 -0.34 -25.91
C PHE A 28 -3.04 0.86 -24.99
N GLY A 29 -4.29 1.32 -24.98
CA GLY A 29 -4.82 2.14 -23.93
C GLY A 29 -4.59 1.35 -22.66
N SER A 30 -3.48 1.62 -21.99
CA SER A 30 -3.35 1.33 -20.58
C SER A 30 -4.48 2.10 -19.94
N CYS A 31 -5.60 1.44 -19.69
CA CYS A 31 -6.44 1.80 -18.57
C CYS A 31 -5.56 1.58 -17.33
N MET A 32 -4.71 2.57 -17.05
CA MET A 32 -4.23 2.80 -15.70
C MET A 32 -5.52 2.93 -14.89
N SER A 33 -5.95 1.82 -14.30
CA SER A 33 -6.85 1.87 -13.16
C SER A 33 -6.05 2.65 -12.14
N GLY A 34 -6.28 3.97 -12.09
CA GLY A 34 -5.62 4.82 -11.12
C GLY A 34 -5.92 4.22 -9.76
N ALA A 35 -4.88 3.70 -9.09
CA ALA A 35 -4.98 3.26 -7.72
C ALA A 35 -5.68 4.38 -6.95
N MET A 36 -6.83 4.09 -6.34
CA MET A 36 -7.57 5.09 -5.59
C MET A 36 -6.74 5.43 -4.36
N GLN A 37 -6.06 6.58 -4.40
CA GLN A 37 -5.17 7.03 -3.33
C GLN A 37 -5.93 8.02 -2.44
N ALA A 38 -6.49 7.58 -1.31
CA ALA A 38 -7.11 8.48 -0.35
C ALA A 38 -6.04 9.34 0.37
N GLY A 39 -6.18 10.68 0.39
CA GLY A 39 -5.32 11.54 1.21
C GLY A 39 -5.61 11.41 2.71
N ARG A 40 -6.88 11.15 3.05
CA ARG A 40 -7.35 10.93 4.42
C ARG A 40 -8.38 9.81 4.49
N VAL A 41 -8.42 9.16 5.66
CA VAL A 41 -9.41 8.16 6.03
C VAL A 41 -10.15 8.65 7.27
N ILE A 42 -11.48 8.60 7.27
CA ILE A 42 -12.29 8.97 8.43
C ILE A 42 -12.91 7.71 8.99
N ILE A 43 -12.70 7.48 10.28
CA ILE A 43 -13.34 6.42 11.05
C ILE A 43 -14.43 7.03 11.93
N GLN A 44 -15.64 6.51 11.82
CA GLN A 44 -16.78 6.94 12.60
C GLN A 44 -17.54 5.74 13.16
N GLN A 45 -18.37 5.98 14.19
CA GLN A 45 -19.28 4.97 14.74
C GLN A 45 -18.62 3.67 15.22
N SER A 46 -17.29 3.68 15.38
CA SER A 46 -16.58 2.59 16.05
C SER A 46 -16.98 2.54 17.51
N GLY A 47 -17.20 1.33 18.03
CA GLY A 47 -17.48 1.11 19.45
C GLY A 47 -16.27 1.35 20.35
N VAL A 48 -15.08 1.50 19.76
CA VAL A 48 -13.87 1.92 20.47
C VAL A 48 -13.62 3.40 20.16
N ALA A 49 -13.99 4.26 21.11
CA ALA A 49 -13.98 5.71 20.90
C ALA A 49 -12.63 6.26 20.42
N ALA A 50 -11.53 5.68 20.91
CA ALA A 50 -10.17 6.12 20.61
C ALA A 50 -9.79 5.98 19.13
N VAL A 51 -10.46 5.13 18.33
CA VAL A 51 -10.14 4.97 16.91
C VAL A 51 -11.09 5.77 16.00
N ASN A 52 -12.05 6.52 16.56
CA ASN A 52 -12.86 7.43 15.77
C ASN A 52 -12.09 8.72 15.48
N GLY A 53 -12.13 9.19 14.25
CA GLY A 53 -11.57 10.47 13.83
C GLY A 53 -10.92 10.43 12.46
N VAL A 54 -10.08 11.42 12.19
CA VAL A 54 -9.42 11.63 10.89
C VAL A 54 -8.01 11.08 10.92
N TYR A 55 -7.70 10.20 9.98
CA TYR A 55 -6.39 9.61 9.78
C TYR A 55 -5.76 10.19 8.52
N ARG A 56 -4.51 10.65 8.63
CA ARG A 56 -3.74 11.22 7.52
C ARG A 56 -2.81 10.18 6.94
N ARG A 57 -2.72 10.14 5.62
CA ARG A 57 -1.77 9.28 4.90
C ARG A 57 -0.33 9.54 5.37
N ARG A 58 0.44 8.46 5.48
CA ARG A 58 1.86 8.47 5.82
C ARG A 58 2.66 7.60 4.86
N GLU A 59 3.92 7.95 4.72
CA GLU A 59 4.89 7.16 3.96
C GLU A 59 5.23 5.87 4.71
N VAL A 60 5.32 4.76 3.99
CA VAL A 60 5.58 3.45 4.60
C VAL A 60 6.96 3.35 5.26
N SER A 61 7.89 4.24 4.88
CA SER A 61 9.21 4.40 5.51
C SER A 61 9.14 5.01 6.91
N SER A 62 8.04 5.69 7.25
CA SER A 62 7.78 6.15 8.61
C SER A 62 7.04 5.07 9.40
N ILE A 63 7.49 4.81 10.63
CA ILE A 63 6.93 3.78 11.51
C ILE A 63 5.99 4.47 12.51
N PRO A 64 4.78 3.94 12.75
CA PRO A 64 3.88 4.48 13.78
C PRO A 64 4.57 4.48 15.16
N ALA A 65 4.39 5.57 15.93
CA ALA A 65 4.99 5.68 17.25
C ALA A 65 4.44 4.62 18.22
N ALA A 66 3.12 4.38 18.18
CA ALA A 66 2.48 3.35 18.99
C ALA A 66 2.93 1.92 18.61
N PHE A 67 3.19 1.65 17.33
CA PHE A 67 3.79 0.39 16.89
C PHE A 67 5.21 0.20 17.46
N SER A 68 6.03 1.26 17.43
CA SER A 68 7.39 1.24 18.00
C SER A 68 7.36 0.97 19.51
N LYS A 69 6.41 1.58 20.23
CA LYS A 69 6.19 1.33 21.66
C LYS A 69 5.92 -0.16 21.95
N VAL A 70 5.04 -0.81 21.19
CA VAL A 70 4.76 -2.25 21.37
C VAL A 70 6.00 -3.08 21.02
N CYS A 71 6.78 -2.70 20.02
CA CYS A 71 8.05 -3.37 19.72
C CYS A 71 9.03 -3.26 20.89
N ASP A 72 9.18 -2.07 21.48
CA ASP A 72 10.06 -1.85 22.63
C ASP A 72 9.61 -2.69 23.85
N GLU A 73 8.31 -2.73 24.12
CA GLU A 73 7.71 -3.56 25.19
C GLU A 73 8.01 -5.06 25.01
N ASN A 74 8.09 -5.53 23.77
CA ASN A 74 8.35 -6.92 23.43
C ASN A 74 9.82 -7.21 23.06
N GLN A 75 10.70 -6.23 23.18
CA GLN A 75 12.11 -6.32 22.80
C GLN A 75 12.32 -6.72 21.33
N TRP A 76 11.47 -6.21 20.45
CA TRP A 76 11.58 -6.38 18.99
C TRP A 76 12.19 -5.13 18.35
N ASP A 77 12.99 -5.33 17.31
CA ASP A 77 13.46 -4.21 16.49
C ASP A 77 12.30 -3.70 15.62
N SER A 78 11.90 -2.45 15.83
CA SER A 78 10.71 -1.87 15.21
C SER A 78 10.84 -1.77 13.69
N ALA A 79 12.03 -1.43 13.18
CA ALA A 79 12.26 -1.26 11.74
C ALA A 79 12.16 -2.59 10.97
N SER A 80 12.81 -3.64 11.46
CA SER A 80 12.73 -4.98 10.86
C SER A 80 11.33 -5.58 11.01
N THR A 81 10.68 -5.38 12.15
CA THR A 81 9.31 -5.88 12.38
C THR A 81 8.31 -5.16 11.47
N TRP A 82 8.39 -3.84 11.35
CA TRP A 82 7.55 -3.06 10.43
C TRP A 82 7.77 -3.49 8.99
N ARG A 83 9.03 -3.62 8.54
CA ARG A 83 9.36 -4.12 7.19
C ARG A 83 8.79 -5.50 6.91
N ARG A 84 8.71 -6.36 7.94
CA ARG A 84 8.14 -7.70 7.81
C ARG A 84 6.62 -7.68 7.70
N LEU A 85 5.93 -6.80 8.43
CA LEU A 85 4.48 -6.79 8.55
C LEU A 85 3.80 -5.83 7.58
N ALA A 86 4.27 -4.58 7.48
CA ALA A 86 3.63 -3.58 6.65
C ALA A 86 3.78 -3.90 5.16
N ASP A 87 2.68 -3.75 4.43
CA ASP A 87 2.69 -3.79 2.98
C ASP A 87 3.27 -2.50 2.40
N GLU A 88 4.50 -2.59 1.89
CA GLU A 88 5.22 -1.47 1.27
C GLU A 88 4.56 -0.92 0.00
N SER A 89 3.65 -1.68 -0.62
CA SER A 89 2.87 -1.21 -1.78
C SER A 89 1.63 -0.39 -1.39
N LYS A 90 1.33 -0.29 -0.09
CA LYS A 90 0.13 0.37 0.44
C LYS A 90 0.52 1.49 1.37
N ALA A 91 -0.25 2.57 1.33
CA ALA A 91 -0.12 3.61 2.35
C ALA A 91 -0.70 3.13 3.68
N TRP A 92 -0.14 3.66 4.76
CA TRP A 92 -0.74 3.59 6.09
C TRP A 92 -1.21 4.98 6.52
N PHE A 93 -2.05 5.03 7.54
CA PHE A 93 -2.73 6.26 7.96
C PHE A 93 -2.62 6.44 9.47
N GLU A 94 -2.39 7.67 9.91
CA GLU A 94 -2.17 8.01 11.32
C GLU A 94 -3.20 9.01 11.83
N HIS A 95 -3.75 8.74 13.00
CA HIS A 95 -4.59 9.65 13.75
C HIS A 95 -3.75 10.49 14.72
N ASP A 96 -4.22 11.70 15.06
CA ASP A 96 -3.49 12.64 15.95
C ASP A 96 -3.25 12.11 17.37
N ASN A 97 -3.98 11.07 17.79
CA ASN A 97 -3.80 10.42 19.09
C ASN A 97 -2.81 9.23 19.06
N GLY A 98 -2.22 8.91 17.91
CA GLY A 98 -1.29 7.79 17.75
C GLY A 98 -1.92 6.47 17.30
N SER A 99 -3.25 6.38 17.17
CA SER A 99 -3.88 5.27 16.45
C SER A 99 -3.45 5.26 14.99
N TYR A 100 -3.40 4.08 14.38
CA TYR A 100 -2.98 3.96 12.99
C TYR A 100 -3.71 2.84 12.25
N ILE A 101 -3.73 2.94 10.92
CA ILE A 101 -4.34 1.97 10.01
C ILE A 101 -3.28 1.53 9.01
N TYR A 102 -3.07 0.23 8.86
CA TYR A 102 -2.10 -0.31 7.91
C TYR A 102 -2.55 -1.65 7.36
N ARG A 103 -2.00 -2.05 6.21
CA ARG A 103 -2.18 -3.40 5.69
C ARG A 103 -1.01 -4.27 6.15
N ASN A 104 -1.33 -5.36 6.84
CA ASN A 104 -0.37 -6.39 7.17
C ASN A 104 -0.28 -7.39 6.01
N LYS A 105 0.91 -7.50 5.39
CA LYS A 105 1.12 -8.36 4.21
C LYS A 105 1.22 -9.84 4.55
N GLN A 106 1.47 -10.20 5.82
CA GLN A 106 1.56 -11.61 6.22
C GLN A 106 0.20 -12.27 6.33
N ASP A 107 -0.79 -11.56 6.85
CA ASP A 107 -2.15 -12.08 6.99
C ASP A 107 -3.10 -11.57 5.90
N GLY A 108 -2.70 -10.55 5.13
CA GLY A 108 -3.49 -9.94 4.07
C GLY A 108 -4.68 -9.14 4.59
N GLN A 109 -4.59 -8.61 5.81
CA GLN A 109 -5.65 -7.84 6.45
C GLN A 109 -5.23 -6.38 6.63
N TRP A 110 -6.21 -5.49 6.54
CA TRP A 110 -6.15 -4.15 7.09
C TRP A 110 -6.38 -4.22 8.59
N TRP A 111 -5.59 -3.46 9.34
CA TRP A 111 -5.63 -3.35 10.79
C TRP A 111 -5.93 -1.91 11.18
N ILE A 112 -6.77 -1.72 12.20
CA ILE A 112 -6.91 -0.45 12.93
C ILE A 112 -6.37 -0.71 14.34
N ASP A 113 -5.27 -0.05 14.68
CA ASP A 113 -4.62 -0.19 15.98
C ASP A 113 -4.90 1.05 16.85
N GLY A 114 -5.04 0.80 18.15
CA GLY A 114 -5.26 1.82 19.17
C GLY A 114 -4.04 2.72 19.40
N PRO A 115 -4.19 3.80 20.18
CA PRO A 115 -3.07 4.66 20.54
C PRO A 115 -2.06 3.95 21.46
N ASP A 116 -2.44 2.81 22.03
CA ASP A 116 -1.59 1.90 22.78
C ASP A 116 -0.74 0.97 21.89
N GLY A 117 -1.03 0.93 20.59
CA GLY A 117 -0.37 0.09 19.59
C GLY A 117 -0.98 -1.30 19.42
N TYR A 118 -2.07 -1.61 20.12
CA TYR A 118 -2.73 -2.90 20.03
C TYR A 118 -3.88 -2.90 19.03
N GLY A 119 -4.07 -4.02 18.35
CA GLY A 119 -5.11 -4.18 17.34
C GLY A 119 -6.53 -4.04 17.91
N VAL A 120 -7.37 -3.29 17.19
CA VAL A 120 -8.78 -3.06 17.52
C VAL A 120 -9.70 -3.75 16.52
N TYR A 121 -9.50 -3.49 15.23
CA TYR A 121 -10.28 -4.06 14.14
C TYR A 121 -9.40 -4.63 13.03
N ILE A 122 -9.89 -5.67 12.37
CA ILE A 122 -9.27 -6.24 11.17
C ILE A 122 -10.28 -6.41 10.04
N ALA A 123 -9.86 -6.20 8.79
CA ALA A 123 -10.65 -6.48 7.60
C ALA A 123 -9.77 -7.08 6.50
N ARG A 124 -10.15 -8.24 5.96
CA ARG A 124 -9.44 -8.85 4.82
C ARG A 124 -9.85 -8.15 3.53
N ASP A 125 -8.92 -7.46 2.89
CA ASP A 125 -9.12 -6.83 1.58
C ASP A 125 -7.76 -6.62 0.86
N ALA A 126 -7.79 -6.59 -0.48
CA ALA A 126 -6.63 -6.35 -1.34
C ALA A 126 -6.59 -4.92 -1.90
N SER A 127 -7.58 -4.09 -1.59
CA SER A 127 -7.69 -2.68 -1.95
C SER A 127 -6.42 -1.87 -1.63
N ASP A 128 -6.24 -0.74 -2.31
CA ASP A 128 -5.13 0.19 -2.08
C ASP A 128 -5.31 1.05 -0.83
N VAL A 129 -6.54 1.15 -0.34
CA VAL A 129 -6.96 1.89 0.86
C VAL A 129 -7.77 0.99 1.80
N PRO A 130 -7.86 1.31 3.11
CA PRO A 130 -8.65 0.53 4.05
C PRO A 130 -10.10 0.37 3.58
N PRO A 131 -10.71 -0.82 3.64
CA PRO A 131 -12.03 -1.05 3.06
C PRO A 131 -13.16 -0.36 3.84
N ARG A 132 -14.26 -0.02 3.14
CA ARG A 132 -15.45 0.58 3.77
C ARG A 132 -16.22 -0.36 4.70
N GLY A 133 -15.98 -1.67 4.61
CA GLY A 133 -16.68 -2.70 5.36
C GLY A 133 -15.86 -3.98 5.49
N GLY A 134 -16.47 -5.04 6.03
CA GLY A 134 -15.78 -6.31 6.28
C GLY A 134 -14.94 -6.34 7.56
N TRP A 135 -15.02 -5.27 8.36
CA TRP A 135 -14.35 -5.16 9.66
C TRP A 135 -14.89 -6.17 10.67
N LYS A 136 -13.98 -6.68 11.50
CA LYS A 136 -14.24 -7.51 12.67
C LYS A 136 -13.46 -6.93 13.83
N ALA A 137 -14.10 -6.82 14.99
CA ALA A 137 -13.40 -6.48 16.22
C ALA A 137 -12.54 -7.66 16.70
N LEU A 138 -11.35 -7.37 17.20
CA LEU A 138 -10.53 -8.35 17.91
C LEU A 138 -11.13 -8.65 19.28
N GLN A 139 -10.76 -9.78 19.88
CA GLN A 139 -11.48 -10.42 21.00
C GLN A 139 -11.77 -9.48 22.18
N GLN A 140 -10.82 -8.62 22.56
CA GLN A 140 -10.99 -7.61 23.61
C GLN A 140 -12.10 -6.57 23.33
N HIS A 141 -12.55 -6.46 22.08
CA HIS A 141 -13.56 -5.51 21.61
C HIS A 141 -14.74 -6.19 20.89
N ALA A 142 -14.94 -7.50 21.02
CA ALA A 142 -15.89 -8.28 20.23
C ALA A 142 -17.34 -7.75 20.23
N SER A 143 -17.77 -7.05 21.29
CA SER A 143 -19.11 -6.45 21.42
C SER A 143 -19.21 -5.01 20.87
N SER A 144 -18.12 -4.45 20.35
CA SER A 144 -18.08 -3.08 19.84
C SER A 144 -18.78 -2.95 18.50
N SER A 145 -19.42 -1.81 18.24
CA SER A 145 -19.92 -1.50 16.90
C SER A 145 -18.78 -1.43 15.88
N MET A 146 -19.07 -1.82 14.64
CA MET A 146 -18.09 -1.79 13.55
C MET A 146 -17.84 -0.35 13.08
N PRO A 147 -16.59 -0.03 12.69
CA PRO A 147 -16.27 1.28 12.16
C PRO A 147 -16.98 1.51 10.81
N ARG A 148 -17.48 2.72 10.63
CA ARG A 148 -17.84 3.30 9.33
C ARG A 148 -16.62 4.01 8.78
N VAL A 149 -16.18 3.64 7.58
CA VAL A 149 -14.98 4.20 6.94
C VAL A 149 -15.38 5.08 5.74
N GLU A 150 -14.86 6.29 5.73
CA GLU A 150 -14.96 7.24 4.62
C GLU A 150 -13.58 7.72 4.17
N TYR A 151 -13.52 8.33 2.99
CA TYR A 151 -12.28 8.81 2.39
C TYR A 151 -12.43 10.28 2.01
N GLU A 152 -11.36 11.04 2.16
CA GLU A 152 -11.20 12.35 1.55
C GLU A 152 -9.91 12.32 0.70
N GLU A 153 -9.92 13.04 -0.42
CA GLU A 153 -8.76 13.19 -1.30
C GLU A 153 -7.70 14.14 -0.72
#